data_AF-A0AAJ2U5K8-F1
#
_entry.id   AF-A0AAJ2U5K8-F1
#
_cell.length_a   1.000
_cell.length_b   1.000
_cell.length_c   1.000
_cell.angle_alpha   90.00
_cell.angle_beta   90.00
_cell.angle_gamma   90.00
#
_symmetry.space_group_name_H-M   'P 1'
#
loop_
_entity.id
_entity.type
_entity.pdbx_description
1 polymer ?
#
loop_
_entity_poly.entity_id
_entity_poly.type
_entity_poly.pdbx_seq_one_letter_code
_entity_poly.pdbx_strand_id
1 'polypeptide(L)'
;AEIEQGINENQRILHSLSPFDLVLASTLIRTQQTAQHYRFYPETERLLDELDFGPFEGRPKEELLEILGDQWLENPKELVLGESIRHLE
;
A
#
# COMPACT_ATOMS: atom_id res chain seq x y z
N ALA A 1 -16.39 -1.02 -17.84
CA ALA A 1 -14.94 -0.97 -18.17
C ALA A 1 -14.22 -2.16 -17.54
N GLU A 2 -13.02 -2.54 -17.99
CA GLU A 2 -12.21 -3.65 -17.42
C GLU A 2 -12.05 -3.52 -15.89
N ILE A 3 -11.88 -2.28 -15.41
CA ILE A 3 -11.77 -1.96 -13.98
C ILE A 3 -13.02 -2.40 -13.19
N GLU A 4 -14.22 -2.13 -13.69
CA GLU A 4 -15.46 -2.52 -13.00
C GLU A 4 -15.62 -4.04 -12.95
N GLN A 5 -15.16 -4.75 -13.99
CA GLN A 5 -15.18 -6.21 -13.99
C GLN A 5 -14.24 -6.78 -12.90
N GLY A 6 -13.04 -6.21 -12.77
CA GLY A 6 -12.10 -6.57 -11.71
C GLY A 6 -12.65 -6.31 -10.30
N ILE A 7 -13.27 -5.14 -10.07
CA ILE A 7 -13.89 -4.82 -8.78
C ILE A 7 -15.01 -5.81 -8.44
N ASN A 8 -15.89 -6.10 -9.40
CA ASN A 8 -16.99 -7.04 -9.18
C ASN A 8 -16.50 -8.46 -8.87
N GLU A 9 -15.44 -8.90 -9.54
CA GLU A 9 -14.85 -10.22 -9.28
C GLU A 9 -14.23 -10.29 -7.88
N ASN A 10 -13.45 -9.26 -7.50
CA ASN A 10 -12.88 -9.18 -6.16
C ASN A 10 -13.96 -9.21 -5.07
N GLN A 11 -15.09 -8.49 -5.28
CA GLN A 11 -16.22 -8.53 -4.34
C GLN A 11 -16.82 -9.92 -4.19
N ARG A 12 -16.98 -10.68 -5.28
CA ARG A 12 -17.49 -12.07 -5.22
C ARG A 12 -16.56 -12.98 -4.44
N ILE A 13 -15.26 -12.88 -4.69
CA ILE A 13 -14.23 -13.67 -4.01
C ILE A 13 -14.22 -13.34 -2.51
N LEU A 14 -14.18 -12.07 -2.14
CA LEU A 14 -14.15 -11.66 -0.74
C LEU A 14 -15.45 -12.04 -0.01
N HIS A 15 -16.60 -11.98 -0.69
CA HIS A 15 -17.86 -12.42 -0.10
C HIS A 15 -17.90 -13.94 0.10
N SER A 16 -17.32 -14.75 -0.79
CA SER A 16 -17.27 -16.21 -0.62
C SER A 16 -16.34 -16.66 0.51
N LEU A 17 -15.35 -15.84 0.85
CA LEU A 17 -14.43 -16.03 1.97
C LEU A 17 -14.95 -15.47 3.30
N SER A 18 -16.01 -14.66 3.26
CA SER A 18 -16.62 -14.07 4.46
C SER A 18 -17.34 -15.14 5.31
N PRO A 19 -17.48 -14.94 6.65
CA PRO A 19 -17.14 -13.72 7.39
C PRO A 19 -15.65 -13.60 7.74
N PHE A 20 -15.17 -12.36 7.83
CA PHE A 20 -13.87 -12.04 8.42
C PHE A 20 -14.07 -11.51 9.84
N ASP A 21 -13.34 -12.07 10.81
CA ASP A 21 -13.40 -11.60 12.19
C ASP A 21 -12.72 -10.23 12.37
N LEU A 22 -11.70 -9.95 11.55
CA LEU A 22 -10.92 -8.72 11.58
C LEU A 22 -10.56 -8.29 10.16
N VAL A 23 -10.73 -7.00 9.88
CA VAL A 23 -10.26 -6.37 8.65
C VAL A 23 -9.35 -5.22 9.06
N LEU A 24 -8.14 -5.17 8.48
CA LEU A 24 -7.17 -4.12 8.75
C LEU A 24 -6.96 -3.27 7.49
N ALA A 25 -6.81 -1.97 7.68
CA ALA A 25 -6.38 -1.03 6.64
C ALA A 25 -5.30 -0.12 7.21
N SER A 26 -4.54 0.53 6.34
CA SER A 26 -3.56 1.52 6.77
C SER A 26 -4.24 2.79 7.30
N THR A 27 -3.45 3.68 7.89
CA THR A 27 -3.95 5.00 8.33
C THR A 27 -4.30 5.90 7.14
N LEU A 28 -3.91 5.51 5.92
CA LEU A 28 -4.16 6.24 4.69
C LEU A 28 -5.63 6.12 4.26
N ILE A 29 -6.30 7.26 4.05
CA ILE A 29 -7.73 7.32 3.69
C ILE A 29 -8.07 6.47 2.47
N ARG A 30 -7.16 6.37 1.49
CA ARG A 30 -7.38 5.57 0.27
C ARG A 30 -7.64 4.10 0.57
N THR A 31 -6.93 3.50 1.53
CA THR A 31 -7.09 2.08 1.86
C THR A 31 -8.38 1.84 2.66
N GLN A 32 -8.72 2.76 3.55
CA GLN A 32 -9.99 2.75 4.30
C GLN A 32 -11.20 2.89 3.37
N GLN A 33 -11.14 3.81 2.41
CA GLN A 33 -12.20 4.00 1.42
C GLN A 33 -12.36 2.78 0.52
N THR A 34 -11.26 2.13 0.13
CA THR A 34 -11.33 0.85 -0.60
C THR A 34 -12.05 -0.20 0.23
N ALA A 35 -11.67 -0.44 1.49
CA ALA A 35 -12.36 -1.41 2.35
C ALA A 35 -13.86 -1.11 2.49
N GLN A 36 -14.23 0.16 2.70
CA GLN A 36 -15.63 0.61 2.79
C GLN A 36 -16.40 0.40 1.47
N HIS A 37 -15.77 0.64 0.32
CA HIS A 37 -16.37 0.37 -0.98
C HIS A 37 -16.72 -1.12 -1.15
N TYR A 38 -15.89 -1.99 -0.57
CA TYR A 38 -16.08 -3.43 -0.52
C TYR A 38 -16.98 -3.90 0.63
N ARG A 39 -17.63 -2.96 1.35
CA ARG A 39 -18.56 -3.21 2.47
C ARG A 39 -17.91 -3.81 3.71
N PHE A 40 -16.61 -3.56 3.91
CA PHE A 40 -15.88 -3.88 5.13
C PHE A 40 -15.64 -2.63 5.97
N TYR A 41 -15.51 -2.82 7.29
CA TYR A 41 -15.20 -1.77 8.26
C TYR A 41 -13.85 -2.07 8.88
N PRO A 42 -12.74 -1.51 8.34
CA PRO A 42 -11.41 -1.84 8.82
C PRO A 42 -11.07 -1.12 10.12
N GLU A 43 -10.25 -1.75 10.95
CA GLU A 43 -9.44 -1.05 11.95
C GLU A 43 -8.15 -0.53 11.30
N THR A 44 -7.64 0.61 11.78
CA THR A 44 -6.41 1.18 11.25
C THR A 44 -5.18 0.58 11.92
N GLU A 45 -4.24 0.07 11.12
CA GLU A 45 -2.94 -0.45 11.55
C GLU A 45 -1.82 0.34 10.85
N ARG A 46 -0.97 0.99 11.64
CA ARG A 46 0.12 1.85 11.15
C ARG A 46 1.25 1.06 10.49
N LEU A 47 1.43 -0.20 10.87
CA LEU A 47 2.39 -1.09 10.21
C LEU A 47 2.01 -1.41 8.76
N LEU A 48 0.78 -1.06 8.33
CA LEU A 48 0.33 -1.19 6.94
C LEU A 48 0.47 0.13 6.15
N ASP A 49 1.02 1.18 6.75
CA ASP A 49 1.25 2.44 6.04
C ASP A 49 2.27 2.24 4.91
N GLU A 50 2.06 2.99 3.83
CA GLU A 50 2.99 3.03 2.71
C GLU A 50 4.33 3.59 3.16
N LEU A 51 5.41 3.11 2.53
CA LEU A 51 6.76 3.64 2.73
C LEU A 51 6.78 5.17 2.54
N ASP A 52 7.42 5.89 3.47
CA ASP A 52 7.72 7.31 3.31
C ASP A 52 8.86 7.48 2.29
N PHE A 53 8.53 7.96 1.10
CA PHE A 53 9.50 8.21 0.04
C PHE A 53 10.32 9.51 0.24
N GLY A 54 10.11 10.23 1.34
CA GLY A 54 10.89 11.38 1.74
C GLY A 54 10.90 12.48 0.67
N PRO A 55 12.08 12.94 0.20
CA PRO A 55 12.17 14.01 -0.82
C PRO A 55 11.51 13.69 -2.17
N PHE A 56 11.20 12.42 -2.43
CA PHE A 56 10.58 11.96 -3.67
C PHE A 56 9.05 11.92 -3.61
N GLU A 57 8.44 12.20 -2.46
CA GLU A 57 6.99 12.29 -2.33
C GLU A 57 6.42 13.35 -3.29
N GLY A 58 5.42 12.94 -4.08
CA GLY A 58 4.80 13.78 -5.10
C GLY A 58 5.64 14.03 -6.36
N ARG A 59 6.81 13.38 -6.51
CA ARG A 59 7.66 13.49 -7.68
C ARG A 59 7.47 12.31 -8.66
N PRO A 60 7.83 12.48 -9.94
CA PRO A 60 7.87 11.37 -10.90
C PRO A 60 8.83 10.27 -10.47
N LYS A 61 8.50 9.03 -10.83
CA LYS A 61 9.30 7.84 -10.50
C LYS A 61 10.71 7.92 -11.09
N GLU A 62 10.86 8.55 -12.24
CA GLU A 62 12.12 8.71 -12.96
C GLU A 62 13.16 9.42 -12.09
N GLU A 63 12.77 10.46 -11.34
CA GLU A 63 13.67 11.19 -10.44
C GLU A 63 14.21 10.30 -9.31
N LEU A 64 13.39 9.39 -8.78
CA LEU A 64 13.84 8.42 -7.76
C LEU A 64 14.83 7.43 -8.36
N LEU A 65 14.54 6.91 -9.55
CA LEU A 65 15.38 5.91 -10.21
C LEU A 65 16.73 6.48 -10.67
N GLU A 66 16.77 7.73 -11.12
CA GLU A 66 18.02 8.40 -11.49
C GLU A 66 18.99 8.51 -10.30
N ILE A 67 18.47 8.72 -9.08
CA ILE A 67 19.28 8.95 -7.88
C ILE A 67 19.57 7.65 -7.14
N LEU A 68 18.56 6.77 -7.01
CA LEU A 68 18.62 5.59 -6.13
C LEU A 68 18.46 4.26 -6.87
N GLY A 69 18.28 4.24 -8.20
CA GLY A 69 17.92 3.03 -8.95
C GLY A 69 18.86 1.85 -8.69
N ASP A 70 20.17 2.06 -8.77
CA ASP A 70 21.16 1.00 -8.53
C ASP A 70 21.12 0.49 -7.09
N GLN A 71 21.01 1.39 -6.10
CA GLN A 71 20.93 1.02 -4.68
C GLN A 71 19.60 0.36 -4.32
N TRP A 72 18.51 0.78 -4.94
CA TRP A 72 17.17 0.20 -4.78
C TRP A 72 17.12 -1.24 -5.26
N LEU A 73 17.85 -1.57 -6.34
CA LEU A 73 17.92 -2.91 -6.88
C LEU A 73 18.90 -3.81 -6.11
N GLU A 74 20.11 -3.32 -5.85
CA GLU A 74 21.19 -4.15 -5.32
C GLU A 74 21.20 -4.21 -3.79
N ASN A 75 20.77 -3.15 -3.10
CA ASN A 75 20.81 -3.11 -1.64
C ASN A 75 19.73 -2.19 -1.01
N PRO A 76 18.44 -2.50 -1.21
CA PRO A 76 17.35 -1.64 -0.74
C PRO A 76 17.34 -1.45 0.78
N LYS A 77 17.85 -2.42 1.56
CA LYS A 77 17.86 -2.34 3.03
C LYS A 77 18.77 -1.25 3.60
N GLU A 78 19.74 -0.77 2.82
CA GLU A 78 20.60 0.36 3.22
C GLU A 78 20.01 1.71 2.84
N LEU A 79 18.92 1.74 2.09
CA LEU A 79 18.27 2.99 1.70
C LEU A 79 17.61 3.67 2.89
N VAL A 80 17.74 4.99 2.90
CA VAL A 80 17.02 5.90 3.79
C VAL A 80 16.31 6.90 2.91
N LEU A 81 14.98 6.81 2.86
CA LEU A 81 14.12 7.75 2.13
C LEU A 81 13.62 8.82 3.11
N GLY A 82 12.46 8.61 3.72
CA GLY A 82 12.05 9.30 4.95
C GLY A 82 12.48 8.54 6.21
N GLU A 83 12.21 7.24 6.25
CA GLU A 83 12.63 6.32 7.30
C GLU A 83 13.50 5.17 6.75
N SER A 84 14.24 4.49 7.64
CA SER A 84 15.01 3.33 7.24
C SER A 84 14.09 2.14 7.03
N ILE A 85 14.25 1.44 5.89
CA ILE A 85 13.51 0.20 5.59
C ILE A 85 13.70 -0.86 6.69
N ARG A 86 14.81 -0.82 7.43
CA ARG A 86 15.07 -1.72 8.56
C ARG A 86 14.07 -1.59 9.71
N HIS A 87 13.34 -0.47 9.81
CA HIS A 87 12.35 -0.27 10.87
C HIS A 87 10.97 -0.85 10.53
N LEU A 88 10.82 -1.50 9.37
CA LEU A 88 9.57 -2.12 8.91
C LEU A 88 9.51 -3.65 9.13
N GLU A 89 10.56 -4.27 9.70
CA GLU A 89 10.65 -5.69 10.08
C GLU A 89 10.54 -5.86 11.61
#